data_AF-A0A399YKK1-F1
#
_entry.id   AF-A0A399YKK1-F1
#
_cell.length_a   1.000
_cell.length_b   1.000
_cell.length_c   1.000
_cell.angle_alpha   90.00
_cell.angle_beta   90.00
_cell.angle_gamma   90.00
#
_symmetry.space_group_name_H-M   'P 1'
#
loop_
_entity.id
_entity.type
_entity.pdbx_description
1 polymer ?
#
loop_
_entity_poly.entity_id
_entity_poly.type
_entity_poly.pdbx_seq_one_letter_code
_entity_poly.pdbx_strand_id
1 'polypeptide(L)'
;MHPRAQQIVHLTGGWRTGTAAEAEVLRVLRETPTGELDAVLADLDVDRVVGDVDDHVWGPDHRTELLDLLLRRRVAELSTPTLAVIVAALHAGPTPRSHQEAIVDLLVSRTGAAFHDLKYRINASGDYHDLEHLVFEDIDEDLRARLLGHFAVQATVDPTSDLRVLCDIDDTVRCAIHDDRYPRGTVYPGVVELLRALDDGAADEPGRAGDLTFVTARPGGPRGLVEQYTRNGLAVLGLPPHSVLGGSLLNLHTKAAIAARKIQNMERDRLLFPECRMVFVGDSGQADGQVGARMHRTAPEHVVGTLLHNVSEVSDREREDYARDGVHVFDTYAGAAAHALRLGLISGRQAVAVAEATRAGLAGTTLTPKQRERLEQDLAADEAAVREAVATGTSGG
;
A
#
# COMPACT_ATOMS: atom_id res chain seq x y z
N MET A 1 23.44 13.14 -15.03
CA MET A 1 23.03 13.38 -16.42
C MET A 1 24.07 12.88 -17.42
N HIS A 2 23.86 11.66 -17.86
CA HIS A 2 24.64 10.94 -18.85
C HIS A 2 24.60 11.64 -20.22
N PRO A 3 25.69 11.70 -21.00
CA PRO A 3 25.71 12.38 -22.30
C PRO A 3 24.65 11.87 -23.29
N ARG A 4 24.42 10.54 -23.30
CA ARG A 4 23.37 9.92 -24.12
C ARG A 4 21.95 10.28 -23.67
N ALA A 5 21.72 10.45 -22.37
CA ALA A 5 20.45 10.92 -21.86
C ALA A 5 20.17 12.35 -22.34
N GLN A 6 21.17 13.24 -22.31
CA GLN A 6 21.06 14.59 -22.88
C GLN A 6 20.72 14.59 -24.36
N GLN A 7 21.34 13.68 -25.14
CA GLN A 7 21.01 13.52 -26.56
C GLN A 7 19.55 13.11 -26.76
N ILE A 8 19.05 12.13 -25.99
CA ILE A 8 17.66 11.69 -26.07
C ILE A 8 16.70 12.82 -25.69
N VAL A 9 16.97 13.56 -24.61
CA VAL A 9 16.17 14.73 -24.20
C VAL A 9 16.11 15.79 -25.31
N HIS A 10 17.22 16.01 -26.03
CA HIS A 10 17.21 16.94 -27.15
C HIS A 10 16.34 16.46 -28.31
N LEU A 11 16.35 15.15 -28.59
CA LEU A 11 15.53 14.54 -29.64
C LEU A 11 14.03 14.55 -29.31
N THR A 12 13.67 14.42 -28.02
CA THR A 12 12.28 14.36 -27.55
C THR A 12 11.74 15.70 -27.03
N GLY A 13 12.54 16.77 -27.06
CA GLY A 13 12.17 18.09 -26.50
C GLY A 13 11.10 18.88 -27.27
N GLY A 14 10.63 18.38 -28.42
CA GLY A 14 9.60 19.00 -29.25
C GLY A 14 8.16 18.76 -28.75
N TRP A 15 7.17 19.32 -29.46
CA TRP A 15 5.73 19.07 -29.19
C TRP A 15 5.28 17.66 -29.62
N ARG A 16 5.98 17.07 -30.59
CA ARG A 16 5.91 15.66 -30.99
C ARG A 16 7.29 15.21 -31.47
N THR A 17 7.67 13.99 -31.14
CA THR A 17 8.86 13.36 -31.71
C THR A 17 8.49 12.81 -33.08
N GLY A 18 9.23 13.21 -34.12
CA GLY A 18 9.00 12.69 -35.48
C GLY A 18 9.64 11.31 -35.65
N THR A 19 9.16 10.52 -36.61
CA THR A 19 9.65 9.16 -36.90
C THR A 19 11.17 9.04 -37.02
N ALA A 20 11.86 10.04 -37.60
CA ALA A 20 13.32 10.06 -37.69
C ALA A 20 14.01 10.25 -36.32
N ALA A 21 13.42 11.06 -35.44
CA ALA A 21 13.92 11.28 -34.09
C ALA A 21 13.66 10.06 -33.20
N GLU A 22 12.52 9.38 -33.35
CA GLU A 22 12.23 8.09 -32.68
C GLU A 22 13.25 7.01 -33.06
N ALA A 23 13.54 6.86 -34.36
CA ALA A 23 14.55 5.93 -34.86
C ALA A 23 15.95 6.24 -34.28
N GLU A 24 16.26 7.53 -34.13
CA GLU A 24 17.51 7.98 -33.53
C GLU A 24 17.57 7.70 -32.03
N VAL A 25 16.46 7.87 -31.28
CA VAL A 25 16.36 7.46 -29.87
C VAL A 25 16.65 5.96 -29.73
N LEU A 26 16.02 5.11 -30.56
CA LEU A 26 16.28 3.67 -30.58
C LEU A 26 17.74 3.36 -30.90
N ARG A 27 18.34 4.06 -31.85
CA ARG A 27 19.75 3.89 -32.22
C ARG A 27 20.66 4.25 -31.04
N VAL A 28 20.43 5.38 -30.38
CA VAL A 28 21.21 5.80 -29.21
C VAL A 28 21.13 4.76 -28.10
N LEU A 29 19.94 4.25 -27.78
CA LEU A 29 19.75 3.23 -26.76
C LEU A 29 20.40 1.89 -27.15
N ARG A 30 20.27 1.48 -28.42
CA ARG A 30 20.85 0.23 -28.94
C ARG A 30 22.38 0.26 -28.91
N GLU A 31 22.98 1.39 -29.24
CA GLU A 31 24.43 1.58 -29.28
C GLU A 31 25.03 1.93 -27.91
N THR A 32 24.22 2.06 -26.85
CA THR A 32 24.74 2.32 -25.49
C THR A 32 25.61 1.14 -25.06
N PRO A 33 26.87 1.37 -24.62
CA PRO A 33 27.74 0.30 -24.17
C PRO A 33 27.09 -0.59 -23.12
N THR A 34 27.47 -1.87 -23.09
CA THR A 34 26.98 -2.82 -22.10
C THR A 34 27.32 -2.32 -20.69
N GLY A 35 26.32 -2.28 -19.81
CA GLY A 35 26.46 -1.80 -18.43
C GLY A 35 26.22 -0.29 -18.24
N GLU A 36 26.04 0.49 -19.31
CA GLU A 36 25.71 1.92 -19.20
C GLU A 36 24.21 2.21 -19.35
N LEU A 37 23.42 1.26 -19.87
CA LEU A 37 22.01 1.48 -20.21
C LEU A 37 21.16 1.90 -19.00
N ASP A 38 21.37 1.28 -17.85
CA ASP A 38 20.64 1.61 -16.62
C ASP A 38 20.88 3.06 -16.19
N ALA A 39 22.14 3.51 -16.21
CA ALA A 39 22.51 4.88 -15.87
C ALA A 39 21.96 5.90 -16.88
N VAL A 40 21.87 5.54 -18.17
CA VAL A 40 21.23 6.38 -19.18
C VAL A 40 19.75 6.57 -18.86
N LEU A 41 19.03 5.48 -18.58
CA LEU A 41 17.60 5.52 -18.31
C LEU A 41 17.27 6.20 -16.97
N ALA A 42 18.12 6.04 -15.95
CA ALA A 42 17.97 6.70 -14.65
C ALA A 42 18.06 8.24 -14.74
N ASP A 43 18.73 8.77 -15.77
CA ASP A 43 18.84 10.21 -16.05
C ASP A 43 17.75 10.72 -17.02
N LEU A 44 16.81 9.86 -17.42
CA LEU A 44 15.72 10.19 -18.35
C LEU A 44 14.36 10.21 -17.66
N ASP A 45 13.47 11.06 -18.19
CA ASP A 45 12.04 10.92 -17.98
C ASP A 45 11.53 9.79 -18.88
N VAL A 46 11.54 8.56 -18.36
CA VAL A 46 11.19 7.35 -19.10
C VAL A 46 9.72 7.36 -19.53
N ASP A 47 8.82 7.92 -18.71
CA ASP A 47 7.40 8.08 -19.06
C ASP A 47 7.26 8.93 -20.32
N ARG A 48 7.93 10.08 -20.35
CA ARG A 48 7.98 10.91 -21.54
C ARG A 48 8.57 10.16 -22.74
N VAL A 49 9.68 9.45 -22.57
CA VAL A 49 10.33 8.73 -23.69
C VAL A 49 9.43 7.63 -24.25
N VAL A 50 8.74 6.87 -23.41
CA VAL A 50 7.78 5.83 -23.82
C VAL A 50 6.54 6.46 -24.47
N GLY A 51 6.08 7.62 -23.98
CA GLY A 51 4.98 8.37 -24.57
C GLY A 51 5.31 8.99 -25.93
N ASP A 52 6.56 9.45 -26.11
CA ASP A 52 7.05 10.17 -27.28
C ASP A 52 7.46 9.24 -28.44
N VAL A 53 7.69 7.95 -28.20
CA VAL A 53 8.01 6.96 -29.25
C VAL A 53 6.75 6.16 -29.59
N ASP A 54 6.29 6.24 -30.84
CA ASP A 54 5.01 5.64 -31.24
C ASP A 54 5.10 4.54 -32.31
N ASP A 55 4.09 3.68 -32.34
CA ASP A 55 3.86 2.75 -33.46
C ASP A 55 3.00 3.45 -34.50
N HIS A 56 3.51 3.60 -35.73
CA HIS A 56 2.84 4.36 -36.76
C HIS A 56 1.95 3.47 -37.63
N VAL A 57 0.66 3.81 -37.77
CA VAL A 57 -0.32 3.09 -38.62
C VAL A 57 0.21 2.83 -40.04
N TRP A 58 1.02 3.75 -40.55
CA TRP A 58 1.76 3.63 -41.80
C TRP A 58 3.22 3.99 -41.55
N GLY A 59 4.00 3.05 -41.01
CA GLY A 59 5.40 3.28 -40.67
C GLY A 59 5.98 2.17 -39.81
N PRO A 60 7.17 2.39 -39.24
CA PRO A 60 7.81 1.45 -38.32
C PRO A 60 7.12 1.44 -36.94
N ASP A 61 7.15 0.27 -36.30
CA ASP A 61 6.63 0.04 -34.94
C ASP A 61 7.73 0.35 -33.91
N HIS A 62 8.09 1.63 -33.77
CA HIS A 62 9.21 2.04 -32.93
C HIS A 62 8.96 1.85 -31.43
N ARG A 63 7.71 1.93 -30.97
CA ARG A 63 7.36 1.67 -29.57
C ARG A 63 7.54 0.18 -29.29
N THR A 64 7.03 -0.67 -30.17
CA THR A 64 7.23 -2.13 -30.08
C THR A 64 8.72 -2.48 -30.07
N GLU A 65 9.53 -1.84 -30.93
CA GLU A 65 10.98 -2.06 -30.95
C GLU A 65 11.69 -1.56 -29.67
N LEU A 66 11.24 -0.43 -29.11
CA LEU A 66 11.75 0.09 -27.84
C LEU A 66 11.51 -0.90 -26.71
N LEU A 67 10.30 -1.45 -26.60
CA LEU A 67 9.95 -2.41 -25.56
C LEU A 67 10.67 -3.74 -25.72
N ASP A 68 10.83 -4.24 -26.95
CA ASP A 68 11.65 -5.43 -27.21
C ASP A 68 13.12 -5.21 -26.79
N LEU A 69 13.68 -4.04 -27.11
CA LEU A 69 15.05 -3.69 -26.71
C LEU A 69 15.20 -3.68 -25.19
N LEU A 70 14.33 -2.97 -24.47
CA LEU A 70 14.47 -2.75 -23.02
C LEU A 70 14.03 -3.96 -22.19
N LEU A 71 12.90 -4.57 -22.52
CA LEU A 71 12.25 -5.59 -21.68
C LEU A 71 12.54 -7.03 -22.08
N ARG A 72 13.12 -7.25 -23.28
CA ARG A 72 13.48 -8.60 -23.73
C ARG A 72 14.98 -8.74 -23.98
N ARG A 73 15.60 -7.86 -24.78
CA ARG A 73 17.00 -8.02 -25.20
C ARG A 73 18.03 -7.56 -24.17
N ARG A 74 17.80 -6.40 -23.54
CA ARG A 74 18.75 -5.76 -22.62
C ARG A 74 18.27 -5.70 -21.17
N VAL A 75 17.19 -6.42 -20.84
CA VAL A 75 16.58 -6.44 -19.50
C VAL A 75 17.53 -6.88 -18.39
N ALA A 76 18.57 -7.66 -18.72
CA ALA A 76 19.60 -8.10 -17.77
C ALA A 76 20.53 -6.97 -17.32
N GLU A 77 20.59 -5.87 -18.07
CA GLU A 77 21.39 -4.70 -17.73
C GLU A 77 20.63 -3.70 -16.85
N LEU A 78 19.31 -3.88 -16.68
CA LEU A 78 18.45 -2.93 -16.00
C LEU A 78 18.24 -3.32 -14.54
N SER A 79 18.37 -2.33 -13.67
CA SER A 79 18.07 -2.47 -12.25
C SER A 79 16.55 -2.50 -12.01
N THR A 80 16.14 -3.08 -10.90
CA THR A 80 14.73 -3.10 -10.46
C THR A 80 14.12 -1.70 -10.29
N PRO A 81 14.83 -0.64 -9.81
CA PRO A 81 14.36 0.74 -9.92
C PRO A 81 13.97 1.15 -11.34
N THR A 82 14.87 0.97 -12.32
CA THR A 82 14.62 1.36 -13.71
C THR A 82 13.45 0.58 -14.31
N LEU A 83 13.38 -0.73 -14.03
CA LEU A 83 12.27 -1.57 -14.47
C LEU A 83 10.93 -1.12 -13.89
N ALA A 84 10.88 -0.72 -12.62
CA ALA A 84 9.66 -0.19 -12.01
C ALA A 84 9.18 1.09 -12.70
N VAL A 85 10.10 1.99 -13.05
CA VAL A 85 9.77 3.21 -13.81
C VAL A 85 9.26 2.88 -15.22
N ILE A 86 9.85 1.90 -15.90
CA ILE A 86 9.36 1.46 -17.22
C ILE A 86 7.95 0.86 -17.09
N VAL A 87 7.71 0.03 -16.07
CA VAL A 87 6.36 -0.52 -15.82
C VAL A 87 5.37 0.61 -15.57
N ALA A 88 5.70 1.58 -14.71
CA ALA A 88 4.88 2.76 -14.43
C ALA A 88 4.50 3.51 -15.73
N ALA A 89 5.47 3.76 -16.60
CA ALA A 89 5.24 4.40 -17.90
C ALA A 89 4.27 3.62 -18.82
N LEU A 90 4.26 2.29 -18.73
CA LEU A 90 3.42 1.45 -19.59
C LEU A 90 1.94 1.42 -19.19
N HIS A 91 1.62 1.76 -17.93
CA HIS A 91 0.25 1.77 -17.41
C HIS A 91 -0.20 3.13 -16.83
N ALA A 92 0.54 4.20 -17.09
CA ALA A 92 0.11 5.58 -16.80
C ALA A 92 -1.13 6.01 -17.61
N GLY A 93 -1.44 5.29 -18.70
CA GLY A 93 -2.59 5.52 -19.59
C GLY A 93 -3.29 4.21 -19.98
N PRO A 94 -3.97 4.15 -21.14
CA PRO A 94 -4.49 2.89 -21.64
C PRO A 94 -3.37 1.85 -21.75
N THR A 95 -3.60 0.66 -21.18
CA THR A 95 -2.64 -0.45 -21.20
C THR A 95 -3.05 -1.44 -22.30
N PRO A 96 -2.63 -1.24 -23.57
CA PRO A 96 -2.97 -2.16 -24.64
C PRO A 96 -2.36 -3.54 -24.38
N ARG A 97 -2.89 -4.55 -25.06
CA ARG A 97 -2.47 -5.95 -24.89
C ARG A 97 -0.95 -6.15 -24.96
N SER A 98 -0.27 -5.46 -25.88
CA SER A 98 1.20 -5.52 -26.02
C SER A 98 1.94 -5.03 -24.77
N HIS A 99 1.44 -4.00 -24.10
CA HIS A 99 2.00 -3.51 -22.83
C HIS A 99 1.74 -4.52 -21.71
N GLN A 100 0.50 -5.04 -21.61
CA GLN A 100 0.16 -6.06 -20.62
C GLN A 100 1.07 -7.28 -20.74
N GLU A 101 1.28 -7.79 -21.96
CA GLU A 101 2.17 -8.92 -22.23
C GLU A 101 3.63 -8.62 -21.87
N ALA A 102 4.14 -7.42 -22.20
CA ALA A 102 5.49 -7.03 -21.85
C ALA A 102 5.71 -6.92 -20.33
N ILE A 103 4.74 -6.36 -19.61
CA ILE A 103 4.77 -6.26 -18.14
C ILE A 103 4.72 -7.66 -17.50
N VAL A 104 3.81 -8.52 -17.95
CA VAL A 104 3.63 -9.86 -17.39
C VAL A 104 4.84 -10.75 -17.71
N ASP A 105 5.36 -10.70 -18.92
CA ASP A 105 6.58 -11.43 -19.29
C ASP A 105 7.77 -10.98 -18.45
N LEU A 106 7.92 -9.66 -18.23
CA LEU A 106 8.96 -9.11 -17.35
C LEU A 106 8.84 -9.67 -15.93
N LEU A 107 7.67 -9.53 -15.30
CA LEU A 107 7.45 -9.95 -13.90
C LEU A 107 7.63 -11.47 -13.74
N VAL A 108 7.10 -12.27 -14.67
CA VAL A 108 7.21 -13.74 -14.64
C VAL A 108 8.64 -14.21 -14.92
N SER A 109 9.46 -13.42 -15.63
CA SER A 109 10.87 -13.76 -15.87
C SER A 109 11.79 -13.61 -14.64
N ARG A 110 11.30 -12.98 -13.56
CA ARG A 110 12.06 -12.73 -12.34
C ARG A 110 11.64 -13.69 -11.24
N THR A 111 12.58 -14.02 -10.35
CA THR A 111 12.33 -14.91 -9.21
C THR A 111 13.05 -14.44 -7.95
N GLY A 112 12.61 -14.89 -6.78
CA GLY A 112 13.20 -14.60 -5.47
C GLY A 112 13.32 -13.10 -5.20
N ALA A 113 14.43 -12.69 -4.59
CA ALA A 113 14.67 -11.30 -4.16
C ALA A 113 14.47 -10.24 -5.26
N ALA A 114 14.83 -10.53 -6.52
CA ALA A 114 14.69 -9.60 -7.63
C ALA A 114 13.23 -9.40 -8.06
N PHE A 115 12.43 -10.47 -8.01
CA PHE A 115 10.99 -10.39 -8.24
C PHE A 115 10.30 -9.58 -7.14
N HIS A 116 10.60 -9.90 -5.88
CA HIS A 116 10.04 -9.19 -4.73
C HIS A 116 10.39 -7.71 -4.79
N ASP A 117 11.67 -7.34 -4.98
CA ASP A 117 12.05 -5.93 -5.10
C ASP A 117 11.32 -5.18 -6.21
N LEU A 118 11.14 -5.78 -7.38
CA LEU A 118 10.36 -5.15 -8.46
C LEU A 118 8.88 -5.01 -8.09
N LYS A 119 8.26 -6.06 -7.55
CA LYS A 119 6.85 -6.07 -7.15
C LYS A 119 6.54 -4.96 -6.15
N TYR A 120 7.35 -4.83 -5.10
CA TYR A 120 7.14 -3.83 -4.06
C TYR A 120 7.39 -2.39 -4.56
N ARG A 121 8.34 -2.18 -5.49
CA ARG A 121 8.53 -0.87 -6.13
C ARG A 121 7.33 -0.43 -6.95
N ILE A 122 6.70 -1.36 -7.68
CA ILE A 122 5.47 -1.10 -8.43
C ILE A 122 4.32 -0.76 -7.46
N ASN A 123 4.24 -1.48 -6.33
CA ASN A 123 3.23 -1.19 -5.30
C ASN A 123 3.40 0.18 -4.63
N ALA A 124 4.64 0.64 -4.46
CA ALA A 124 4.97 1.87 -3.74
C ALA A 124 5.04 3.13 -4.64
N SER A 125 4.40 3.13 -5.81
CA SER A 125 4.40 4.27 -6.75
C SER A 125 3.80 5.55 -6.16
N GLY A 126 2.95 5.43 -5.13
CA GLY A 126 2.41 6.56 -4.36
C GLY A 126 1.29 7.32 -5.07
N ASP A 127 0.81 6.79 -6.20
CA ASP A 127 -0.37 7.27 -6.90
C ASP A 127 -1.36 6.11 -7.17
N TYR A 128 -2.36 6.33 -8.03
CA TYR A 128 -3.36 5.31 -8.35
C TYR A 128 -2.84 4.23 -9.31
N HIS A 129 -1.70 4.45 -9.97
CA HIS A 129 -1.04 3.47 -10.82
C HIS A 129 -0.19 2.55 -9.93
N ASP A 130 -0.83 1.92 -8.94
CA ASP A 130 -0.20 0.94 -8.06
C ASP A 130 -0.32 -0.49 -8.64
N LEU A 131 0.24 -1.45 -7.91
CA LEU A 131 0.24 -2.85 -8.30
C LEU A 131 -1.18 -3.44 -8.36
N GLU A 132 -2.10 -2.98 -7.51
CA GLU A 132 -3.47 -3.47 -7.50
C GLU A 132 -4.20 -3.03 -8.76
N HIS A 133 -4.09 -1.76 -9.12
CA HIS A 133 -4.68 -1.24 -10.35
C HIS A 133 -4.14 -1.95 -11.59
N LEU A 134 -2.81 -2.08 -11.66
CA LEU A 134 -2.14 -2.76 -12.75
C LEU A 134 -2.68 -4.20 -12.91
N VAL A 135 -2.74 -4.96 -11.83
CA VAL A 135 -3.09 -6.38 -11.90
C VAL A 135 -4.58 -6.60 -12.12
N PHE A 136 -5.45 -5.82 -11.47
CA PHE A 136 -6.89 -6.11 -11.47
C PHE A 136 -7.73 -5.29 -12.44
N GLU A 137 -7.23 -4.13 -12.88
CA GLU A 137 -7.96 -3.23 -13.78
C GLU A 137 -7.29 -3.13 -15.16
N ASP A 138 -5.95 -3.11 -15.25
CA ASP A 138 -5.22 -2.95 -16.52
C ASP A 138 -4.90 -4.27 -17.24
N ILE A 139 -4.67 -5.37 -16.50
CA ILE A 139 -4.29 -6.67 -17.06
C ILE A 139 -5.51 -7.58 -17.27
N ASP A 140 -5.62 -8.11 -18.50
CA ASP A 140 -6.65 -9.06 -18.91
C ASP A 140 -6.62 -10.37 -18.08
N GLU A 141 -7.77 -11.03 -17.98
CA GLU A 141 -7.97 -12.17 -17.07
C GLU A 141 -6.98 -13.34 -17.26
N ASP A 142 -6.62 -13.67 -18.50
CA ASP A 142 -5.70 -14.77 -18.80
C ASP A 142 -4.27 -14.46 -18.37
N LEU A 143 -3.80 -13.23 -18.62
CA LEU A 143 -2.50 -12.74 -18.19
C LEU A 143 -2.44 -12.53 -16.68
N ARG A 144 -3.52 -12.03 -16.08
CA ARG A 144 -3.66 -11.87 -14.63
C ARG A 144 -3.56 -13.22 -13.94
N ALA A 145 -4.26 -14.25 -14.44
CA ALA A 145 -4.18 -15.59 -13.86
C ALA A 145 -2.76 -16.15 -13.89
N ARG A 146 -2.03 -15.94 -15.01
CA ARG A 146 -0.62 -16.31 -15.13
C ARG A 146 0.26 -15.56 -14.13
N LEU A 147 0.05 -14.24 -13.99
CA LEU A 147 0.83 -13.40 -13.09
C LEU A 147 0.59 -13.74 -11.62
N LEU A 148 -0.67 -13.89 -11.20
CA LEU A 148 -1.02 -14.30 -9.83
C LEU A 148 -0.54 -15.71 -9.51
N GLY A 149 -0.53 -16.63 -10.48
CA GLY A 149 0.09 -17.95 -10.34
C GLY A 149 1.59 -17.84 -10.05
N HIS A 150 2.29 -16.93 -10.73
CA HIS A 150 3.69 -16.65 -10.44
C HIS A 150 3.89 -16.05 -9.05
N PHE A 151 3.03 -15.12 -8.63
CA PHE A 151 3.08 -14.53 -7.29
C PHE A 151 2.96 -15.60 -6.20
N ALA A 152 1.99 -16.51 -6.34
CA ALA A 152 1.80 -17.62 -5.41
C ALA A 152 3.02 -18.56 -5.36
N VAL A 153 3.67 -18.83 -6.50
CA VAL A 153 4.91 -19.62 -6.52
C VAL A 153 6.05 -18.87 -5.83
N GLN A 154 6.26 -17.60 -6.18
CA GLN A 154 7.35 -16.79 -5.61
C GLN A 154 7.19 -16.52 -4.11
N ALA A 155 5.96 -16.51 -3.59
CA ALA A 155 5.73 -16.43 -2.15
C ALA A 155 6.30 -17.60 -1.35
N THR A 156 6.57 -18.74 -2.00
CA THR A 156 7.24 -19.89 -1.37
C THR A 156 8.76 -19.84 -1.50
N VAL A 157 9.28 -18.94 -2.34
CA VAL A 157 10.70 -18.75 -2.62
C VAL A 157 11.16 -17.55 -1.80
N ASP A 158 11.79 -17.82 -0.65
CA ASP A 158 12.09 -16.86 0.43
C ASP A 158 10.82 -16.35 1.14
N PRO A 159 10.13 -17.22 1.91
CA PRO A 159 8.97 -16.80 2.68
C PRO A 159 9.37 -15.71 3.67
N THR A 160 8.72 -14.56 3.56
CA THR A 160 8.87 -13.46 4.53
C THR A 160 7.72 -13.52 5.53
N SER A 161 7.93 -12.99 6.73
CA SER A 161 6.85 -12.82 7.72
C SER A 161 6.30 -11.40 7.72
N ASP A 162 6.50 -10.69 6.60
CA ASP A 162 6.17 -9.28 6.42
C ASP A 162 4.68 -9.06 6.64
N LEU A 163 4.34 -7.87 7.12
CA LEU A 163 3.01 -7.55 7.59
C LEU A 163 2.38 -6.48 6.69
N ARG A 164 1.38 -6.88 5.90
CA ARG A 164 0.50 -5.95 5.20
C ARG A 164 -0.43 -5.28 6.20
N VAL A 165 -0.38 -3.95 6.26
CA VAL A 165 -1.19 -3.15 7.17
C VAL A 165 -2.28 -2.46 6.37
N LEU A 166 -3.50 -2.96 6.46
CA LEU A 166 -4.64 -2.35 5.78
C LEU A 166 -5.36 -1.45 6.78
N CYS A 167 -5.60 -0.19 6.41
CA CYS A 167 -6.11 0.81 7.34
C CYS A 167 -7.26 1.60 6.72
N ASP A 168 -8.41 1.64 7.39
CA ASP A 168 -9.45 2.63 7.07
C ASP A 168 -8.99 4.04 7.49
N ILE A 169 -9.65 5.09 6.95
CA ILE A 169 -9.29 6.48 7.26
C ILE A 169 -10.27 7.14 8.22
N ASP A 170 -11.58 7.05 7.95
CA ASP A 170 -12.58 7.88 8.61
C ASP A 170 -13.05 7.24 9.91
N ASP A 171 -12.97 7.96 11.03
CA ASP A 171 -13.15 7.43 12.39
C ASP A 171 -12.13 6.33 12.80
N THR A 172 -11.20 6.01 11.91
CA THR A 172 -10.02 5.19 12.19
C THR A 172 -8.80 6.09 12.43
N VAL A 173 -8.30 6.81 11.42
CA VAL A 173 -7.14 7.73 11.57
C VAL A 173 -7.56 9.09 12.10
N ARG A 174 -8.75 9.55 11.70
CA ARG A 174 -9.25 10.89 12.01
C ARG A 174 -10.72 10.85 12.39
N CYS A 175 -11.07 11.53 13.49
CA CYS A 175 -12.46 11.70 13.91
C CYS A 175 -13.26 12.44 12.84
N ALA A 176 -14.27 11.79 12.26
CA ALA A 176 -14.95 12.26 11.05
C ALA A 176 -16.48 12.20 11.14
N ILE A 177 -17.07 11.03 11.45
CA ILE A 177 -18.52 10.82 11.34
C ILE A 177 -19.13 10.34 12.66
N HIS A 178 -18.62 9.27 13.24
CA HIS A 178 -19.29 8.51 14.29
C HIS A 178 -18.80 8.84 15.69
N ASP A 179 -17.51 9.13 15.85
CA ASP A 179 -16.93 9.35 17.17
C ASP A 179 -17.29 10.74 17.74
N ASP A 180 -17.75 10.81 18.98
CA ASP A 180 -18.04 12.06 19.69
C ASP A 180 -17.10 12.32 20.88
N ARG A 181 -16.16 11.39 21.14
CA ARG A 181 -15.15 11.50 22.21
C ARG A 181 -14.10 12.56 21.87
N TYR A 182 -13.88 12.82 20.59
CA TYR A 182 -12.93 13.79 20.07
C TYR A 182 -13.61 14.86 19.21
N PRO A 183 -13.07 16.10 19.16
CA PRO A 183 -13.49 17.09 18.17
C PRO A 183 -13.35 16.55 16.75
N ARG A 184 -14.28 16.96 15.87
CA ARG A 184 -14.21 16.60 14.45
C ARG A 184 -12.93 17.13 13.82
N GLY A 185 -12.30 16.27 13.03
CA GLY A 185 -11.04 16.56 12.36
C GLY A 185 -9.80 16.31 13.22
N THR A 186 -9.93 15.87 14.47
CA THR A 186 -8.80 15.41 15.28
C THR A 186 -8.22 14.13 14.69
N VAL A 187 -6.91 14.14 14.39
CA VAL A 187 -6.14 12.91 14.18
C VAL A 187 -6.02 12.23 15.53
N TYR A 188 -6.40 10.96 15.62
CA TYR A 188 -6.45 10.31 16.91
C TYR A 188 -5.06 10.23 17.55
N PRO A 189 -4.93 10.57 18.84
CA PRO A 189 -3.66 10.43 19.54
C PRO A 189 -3.11 9.01 19.42
N GLY A 190 -1.83 8.88 19.04
CA GLY A 190 -1.14 7.60 18.91
C GLY A 190 -1.29 6.87 17.57
N VAL A 191 -2.25 7.23 16.70
CA VAL A 191 -2.49 6.47 15.45
C VAL A 191 -1.28 6.45 14.51
N VAL A 192 -0.63 7.60 14.33
CA VAL A 192 0.54 7.71 13.44
C VAL A 192 1.67 6.84 13.95
N GLU A 193 1.90 6.83 15.26
CA GLU A 193 2.95 6.03 15.89
C GLU A 193 2.63 4.53 15.80
N LEU A 194 1.35 4.14 15.94
CA LEU A 194 0.94 2.75 15.75
C LEU A 194 1.16 2.30 14.31
N LEU A 195 0.75 3.10 13.32
CA LEU A 195 0.89 2.73 11.91
C LEU A 195 2.36 2.63 11.49
N ARG A 196 3.23 3.50 12.01
CA ARG A 196 4.69 3.36 11.85
C ARG A 196 5.20 2.08 12.49
N ALA A 197 4.82 1.81 13.73
CA ALA A 197 5.24 0.60 14.43
C ALA A 197 4.80 -0.68 13.71
N LEU A 198 3.59 -0.70 13.14
CA LEU A 198 3.10 -1.83 12.36
C LEU A 198 3.80 -1.98 11.01
N ASP A 199 4.13 -0.86 10.33
CA ASP A 199 4.88 -0.87 9.06
C ASP A 199 6.34 -1.33 9.27
N ASP A 200 6.99 -0.89 10.36
CA ASP A 200 8.29 -1.39 10.76
C ASP A 200 8.21 -2.87 11.17
N GLY A 201 7.17 -3.26 11.90
CA GLY A 201 7.03 -4.59 12.47
C GLY A 201 7.90 -4.82 13.73
N ALA A 202 7.84 -6.04 14.27
CA ALA A 202 8.49 -6.41 15.54
C ALA A 202 9.95 -6.88 15.42
N ALA A 203 10.47 -7.08 14.21
CA ALA A 203 11.82 -7.61 14.00
C ALA A 203 12.90 -6.56 14.35
N ASP A 204 14.05 -7.03 14.86
CA ASP A 204 15.19 -6.15 15.18
C ASP A 204 15.73 -5.42 13.93
N GLU A 205 15.71 -6.12 12.80
CA GLU A 205 15.83 -5.53 11.48
C GLU A 205 14.44 -5.60 10.83
N PRO A 206 13.67 -4.51 10.91
CA PRO A 206 12.37 -4.44 10.26
C PRO A 206 12.51 -4.76 8.77
N GLY A 207 11.49 -5.43 8.23
CA GLY A 207 11.37 -5.66 6.80
C GLY A 207 11.31 -4.34 6.02
N ARG A 208 11.18 -4.42 4.70
CA ARG A 208 11.15 -3.21 3.85
C ARG A 208 9.93 -2.36 4.19
N ALA A 209 10.14 -1.06 4.44
CA ALA A 209 9.05 -0.09 4.62
C ALA A 209 8.14 -0.01 3.37
N GLY A 210 6.84 0.28 3.57
CA GLY A 210 5.89 0.45 2.46
C GLY A 210 4.71 -0.54 2.44
N ASP A 211 4.38 -1.14 3.58
CA ASP A 211 3.32 -2.15 3.68
C ASP A 211 1.99 -1.60 4.21
N LEU A 212 1.99 -0.33 4.63
CA LEU A 212 0.77 0.40 4.90
C LEU A 212 -0.02 0.66 3.61
N THR A 213 -1.30 0.32 3.67
CA THR A 213 -2.25 0.50 2.58
C THR A 213 -3.57 1.03 3.13
N PHE A 214 -3.96 2.23 2.70
CA PHE A 214 -5.26 2.77 3.11
C PHE A 214 -6.39 2.18 2.26
N VAL A 215 -7.46 1.74 2.91
CA VAL A 215 -8.65 1.18 2.25
C VAL A 215 -9.81 2.14 2.49
N THR A 216 -10.34 2.74 1.42
CA THR A 216 -11.51 3.63 1.49
C THR A 216 -12.62 3.15 0.58
N ALA A 217 -13.86 3.26 1.07
CA ALA A 217 -15.06 2.93 0.31
C ALA A 217 -15.81 4.18 -0.20
N ARG A 218 -15.23 5.38 -0.10
CA ARG A 218 -15.90 6.60 -0.54
C ARG A 218 -15.82 6.76 -2.07
N PRO A 219 -16.92 7.14 -2.74
CA PRO A 219 -16.95 7.29 -4.19
C PRO A 219 -16.06 8.44 -4.64
N GLY A 220 -15.28 8.23 -5.70
CA GLY A 220 -14.43 9.27 -6.26
C GLY A 220 -13.48 8.84 -7.38
N GLY A 221 -13.26 7.53 -7.55
CA GLY A 221 -12.24 7.04 -8.47
C GLY A 221 -10.85 7.62 -8.13
N PRO A 222 -9.87 7.50 -9.04
CA PRO A 222 -8.47 7.86 -8.79
C PRO A 222 -8.28 9.27 -8.24
N ARG A 223 -8.92 10.26 -8.89
CA ARG A 223 -8.82 11.68 -8.51
C ARG A 223 -9.48 11.97 -7.17
N GLY A 224 -10.60 11.32 -6.86
CA GLY A 224 -11.28 11.48 -5.59
C GLY A 224 -10.49 10.92 -4.41
N LEU A 225 -9.70 9.85 -4.63
CA LEU A 225 -8.81 9.27 -3.62
C LEU A 225 -7.65 10.21 -3.29
N VAL A 226 -6.97 10.74 -4.30
CA VAL A 226 -5.90 11.75 -4.13
C VAL A 226 -6.44 13.00 -3.42
N GLU A 227 -7.63 13.45 -3.83
CA GLU A 227 -8.29 14.58 -3.17
C GLU A 227 -8.66 14.24 -1.73
N GLN A 228 -9.13 13.02 -1.43
CA GLN A 228 -9.46 12.58 -0.08
C GLN A 228 -8.22 12.48 0.80
N TYR A 229 -7.13 11.89 0.29
CA TYR A 229 -5.84 11.81 0.95
C TYR A 229 -5.34 13.20 1.37
N THR A 230 -5.46 14.17 0.45
CA THR A 230 -5.12 15.57 0.70
C THR A 230 -6.09 16.25 1.67
N ARG A 231 -7.40 16.10 1.49
CA ARG A 231 -8.45 16.69 2.37
C ARG A 231 -8.38 16.16 3.79
N ASN A 232 -8.01 14.89 3.95
CA ASN A 232 -7.85 14.25 5.25
C ASN A 232 -6.55 14.67 5.95
N GLY A 233 -5.66 15.37 5.24
CA GLY A 233 -4.39 15.84 5.78
C GLY A 233 -3.39 14.71 6.02
N LEU A 234 -3.59 13.54 5.43
CA LEU A 234 -2.72 12.37 5.64
C LEU A 234 -1.30 12.64 5.12
N ALA A 235 -1.17 13.39 4.02
CA ALA A 235 0.10 13.80 3.42
C ALA A 235 1.06 14.49 4.40
N VAL A 236 0.53 15.17 5.42
CA VAL A 236 1.34 15.95 6.37
C VAL A 236 1.61 15.22 7.69
N LEU A 237 1.11 13.99 7.87
CA LEU A 237 1.24 13.23 9.12
C LEU A 237 2.59 12.53 9.28
N GLY A 238 3.46 12.59 8.28
CA GLY A 238 4.74 11.88 8.29
C GLY A 238 4.56 10.36 8.38
N LEU A 239 3.50 9.83 7.78
CA LEU A 239 3.26 8.39 7.69
C LEU A 239 4.37 7.72 6.86
N PRO A 240 4.62 6.41 7.03
CA PRO A 240 5.49 5.65 6.15
C PRO A 240 5.06 5.76 4.67
N PRO A 241 5.91 5.39 3.70
CA PRO A 241 5.45 5.17 2.33
C PRO A 241 4.24 4.24 2.32
N HIS A 242 3.21 4.53 1.52
CA HIS A 242 1.98 3.74 1.52
C HIS A 242 1.23 3.85 0.20
N SER A 243 0.35 2.88 -0.03
CA SER A 243 -0.61 2.89 -1.14
C SER A 243 -2.02 3.25 -0.66
N VAL A 244 -2.91 3.61 -1.58
CA VAL A 244 -4.32 3.90 -1.28
C VAL A 244 -5.20 3.07 -2.20
N LEU A 245 -5.76 1.99 -1.66
CA LEU A 245 -6.75 1.18 -2.34
C LEU A 245 -8.09 1.89 -2.32
N GLY A 246 -8.46 2.44 -3.48
CA GLY A 246 -9.79 2.95 -3.70
C GLY A 246 -10.37 2.45 -5.00
N GLY A 247 -11.64 2.07 -4.94
CA GLY A 247 -12.36 1.67 -6.14
C GLY A 247 -12.69 2.87 -7.01
N SER A 248 -12.55 2.69 -8.32
CA SER A 248 -13.48 3.33 -9.25
C SER A 248 -14.90 2.92 -8.85
N LEU A 249 -15.77 3.89 -8.54
CA LEU A 249 -17.12 4.00 -9.14
C LEU A 249 -18.10 4.89 -8.34
N LEU A 250 -19.03 5.44 -9.10
CA LEU A 250 -20.27 6.11 -8.70
C LEU A 250 -21.23 5.10 -8.02
N ASN A 251 -21.92 5.53 -6.95
CA ASN A 251 -23.08 4.88 -6.31
C ASN A 251 -22.86 3.83 -5.20
N LEU A 252 -21.82 3.95 -4.36
CA LEU A 252 -21.79 3.24 -3.07
C LEU A 252 -22.72 3.91 -2.05
N HIS A 253 -23.97 3.42 -1.93
CA HIS A 253 -24.98 4.02 -1.04
C HIS A 253 -25.34 3.16 0.19
N THR A 254 -24.86 1.92 0.31
CA THR A 254 -25.24 1.03 1.43
C THR A 254 -24.02 0.49 2.20
N LYS A 255 -24.17 0.28 3.51
CA LYS A 255 -23.15 -0.36 4.36
C LYS A 255 -22.73 -1.74 3.82
N ALA A 256 -23.66 -2.50 3.24
CA ALA A 256 -23.39 -3.81 2.65
C ALA A 256 -22.50 -3.72 1.41
N ALA A 257 -22.72 -2.72 0.55
CA ALA A 257 -21.88 -2.50 -0.63
C ALA A 257 -20.46 -2.05 -0.23
N ILE A 258 -20.35 -1.20 0.79
CA ILE A 258 -19.06 -0.79 1.38
C ILE A 258 -18.31 -2.02 1.92
N ALA A 259 -18.98 -2.86 2.71
CA ALA A 259 -18.39 -4.08 3.25
C ALA A 259 -17.92 -5.03 2.15
N ALA A 260 -18.76 -5.27 1.13
CA ALA A 260 -18.42 -6.13 0.00
C ALA A 260 -17.19 -5.61 -0.75
N ARG A 261 -17.06 -4.29 -0.92
CA ARG A 261 -15.88 -3.70 -1.57
C ARG A 261 -14.62 -3.82 -0.72
N LYS A 262 -14.69 -3.57 0.59
CA LYS A 262 -13.55 -3.78 1.48
C LYS A 262 -13.07 -5.24 1.42
N ILE A 263 -14.00 -6.19 1.49
CA ILE A 263 -13.67 -7.63 1.35
C ILE A 263 -13.00 -7.90 0.00
N GLN A 264 -13.54 -7.38 -1.11
CA GLN A 264 -12.93 -7.55 -2.43
C GLN A 264 -11.51 -6.97 -2.50
N ASN A 265 -11.30 -5.74 -2.02
CA ASN A 265 -9.98 -5.11 -2.00
C ASN A 265 -8.97 -5.93 -1.18
N MET A 266 -9.43 -6.49 -0.06
CA MET A 266 -8.57 -7.27 0.83
C MET A 266 -8.28 -8.67 0.28
N GLU A 267 -9.22 -9.29 -0.43
CA GLU A 267 -8.99 -10.50 -1.22
C GLU A 267 -7.98 -10.25 -2.36
N ARG A 268 -8.09 -9.09 -3.03
CA ARG A 268 -7.12 -8.66 -4.05
C ARG A 268 -5.72 -8.47 -3.46
N ASP A 269 -5.58 -7.75 -2.35
CA ASP A 269 -4.28 -7.56 -1.66
C ASP A 269 -3.65 -8.90 -1.25
N ARG A 270 -4.45 -9.83 -0.71
CA ARG A 270 -3.99 -11.20 -0.40
C ARG A 270 -3.47 -11.96 -1.63
N LEU A 271 -4.05 -11.75 -2.80
CA LEU A 271 -3.58 -12.36 -4.04
C LEU A 271 -2.28 -11.70 -4.56
N LEU A 272 -2.06 -10.42 -4.25
CA LEU A 272 -0.83 -9.71 -4.61
C LEU A 272 0.34 -10.04 -3.68
N PHE A 273 0.04 -10.26 -2.40
CA PHE A 273 1.02 -10.51 -1.34
C PHE A 273 0.75 -11.84 -0.59
N PRO A 274 0.67 -12.98 -1.27
CA PRO A 274 0.38 -14.26 -0.62
C PRO A 274 1.46 -14.70 0.37
N GLU A 275 2.67 -14.15 0.31
CA GLU A 275 3.76 -14.37 1.28
C GLU A 275 3.53 -13.66 2.61
N CYS A 276 2.75 -12.59 2.64
CA CYS A 276 2.64 -11.75 3.83
C CYS A 276 1.60 -12.28 4.82
N ARG A 277 1.69 -11.77 6.05
CA ARG A 277 0.58 -11.73 6.99
C ARG A 277 -0.15 -10.41 6.85
N MET A 278 -1.40 -10.34 7.32
CA MET A 278 -2.25 -9.18 7.13
C MET A 278 -2.92 -8.77 8.45
N VAL A 279 -2.79 -7.49 8.81
CA VAL A 279 -3.58 -6.86 9.87
C VAL A 279 -4.49 -5.81 9.27
N PHE A 280 -5.73 -5.75 9.77
CA PHE A 280 -6.68 -4.71 9.39
C PHE A 280 -6.92 -3.76 10.56
N VAL A 281 -6.92 -2.45 10.30
CA VAL A 281 -7.23 -1.40 11.26
C VAL A 281 -8.46 -0.65 10.75
N GLY A 282 -9.53 -0.59 11.55
CA GLY A 282 -10.79 0.03 11.14
C GLY A 282 -11.61 0.53 12.33
N ASP A 283 -12.86 0.94 12.10
CA ASP A 283 -13.73 1.52 13.13
C ASP A 283 -15.05 0.75 13.34
N SER A 284 -15.62 0.85 14.54
CA SER A 284 -16.88 0.19 14.88
C SER A 284 -18.16 0.91 14.41
N GLY A 285 -18.06 2.12 13.86
CA GLY A 285 -19.19 2.88 13.31
C GLY A 285 -19.61 2.42 11.91
N GLN A 286 -18.65 1.90 11.14
CA GLN A 286 -18.86 1.36 9.80
C GLN A 286 -19.02 -0.17 9.80
N ALA A 287 -18.64 -0.84 8.70
CA ALA A 287 -18.78 -2.28 8.52
C ALA A 287 -17.49 -3.05 8.88
N ASP A 288 -16.50 -2.38 9.47
CA ASP A 288 -15.12 -2.88 9.52
C ASP A 288 -14.98 -4.07 10.45
N GLY A 289 -15.71 -4.10 11.57
CA GLY A 289 -15.77 -5.27 12.44
C GLY A 289 -16.30 -6.50 11.72
N GLN A 290 -17.33 -6.35 10.87
CA GLN A 290 -17.89 -7.46 10.09
C GLN A 290 -16.96 -7.90 8.96
N VAL A 291 -16.28 -6.95 8.31
CA VAL A 291 -15.27 -7.21 7.29
C VAL A 291 -14.11 -8.00 7.89
N GLY A 292 -13.52 -7.51 8.99
CA GLY A 292 -12.43 -8.16 9.70
C GLY A 292 -12.79 -9.57 10.16
N ALA A 293 -13.96 -9.74 10.78
CA ALA A 293 -14.45 -11.05 11.21
C ALA A 293 -14.62 -12.03 10.03
N ARG A 294 -15.19 -11.57 8.91
CA ARG A 294 -15.35 -12.41 7.72
C ARG A 294 -14.01 -12.82 7.12
N MET A 295 -13.05 -11.90 7.09
CA MET A 295 -11.73 -12.18 6.56
C MET A 295 -10.96 -13.18 7.41
N HIS A 296 -10.97 -13.00 8.73
CA HIS A 296 -10.35 -13.95 9.64
C HIS A 296 -10.95 -15.35 9.48
N ARG A 297 -12.27 -15.47 9.32
CA ARG A 297 -12.92 -16.77 9.03
C ARG A 297 -12.55 -17.38 7.68
N THR A 298 -12.21 -16.55 6.69
CA THR A 298 -11.97 -17.01 5.30
C THR A 298 -10.51 -17.39 5.07
N ALA A 299 -9.57 -16.68 5.70
CA ALA A 299 -8.13 -16.91 5.58
C ALA A 299 -7.42 -16.68 6.93
N PRO A 300 -7.71 -17.51 7.96
CA PRO A 300 -7.17 -17.33 9.31
C PRO A 300 -5.64 -17.42 9.38
N GLU A 301 -5.01 -18.13 8.45
CA GLU A 301 -3.55 -18.22 8.32
C GLU A 301 -2.89 -16.94 7.78
N HIS A 302 -3.64 -16.12 7.06
CA HIS A 302 -3.15 -14.88 6.45
C HIS A 302 -3.52 -13.66 7.28
N VAL A 303 -4.74 -13.63 7.84
CA VAL A 303 -5.27 -12.48 8.60
C VAL A 303 -4.99 -12.68 10.09
N VAL A 304 -3.89 -12.09 10.56
CA VAL A 304 -3.41 -12.22 11.95
C VAL A 304 -4.32 -11.55 12.97
N GLY A 305 -5.11 -10.58 12.56
CA GLY A 305 -6.11 -9.94 13.42
C GLY A 305 -6.67 -8.66 12.83
N THR A 306 -7.75 -8.18 13.43
CA THR A 306 -8.31 -6.85 13.17
C THR A 306 -8.25 -6.00 14.43
N LEU A 307 -7.72 -4.78 14.33
CA LEU A 307 -7.75 -3.76 15.36
C LEU A 307 -8.95 -2.83 15.07
N LEU A 308 -9.99 -2.91 15.87
CA LEU A 308 -11.25 -2.17 15.68
C LEU A 308 -11.37 -1.02 16.69
N HIS A 309 -11.23 0.21 16.21
CA HIS A 309 -11.39 1.40 17.02
C HIS A 309 -12.85 1.59 17.43
N ASN A 310 -13.10 1.62 18.74
CA ASN A 310 -14.45 1.73 19.30
C ASN A 310 -14.98 3.17 19.24
N VAL A 311 -15.75 3.49 18.20
CA VAL A 311 -16.36 4.81 18.00
C VAL A 311 -17.88 4.80 18.18
N SER A 312 -18.47 3.64 18.50
CA SER A 312 -19.92 3.41 18.55
C SER A 312 -20.39 2.72 19.85
N GLU A 313 -19.58 2.75 20.91
CA GLU A 313 -19.89 2.17 22.23
C GLU A 313 -20.21 0.66 22.19
N VAL A 314 -19.32 -0.12 21.57
CA VAL A 314 -19.44 -1.59 21.53
C VAL A 314 -19.42 -2.18 22.94
N SER A 315 -20.45 -2.96 23.27
CA SER A 315 -20.62 -3.57 24.60
C SER A 315 -19.63 -4.71 24.87
N ASP A 316 -19.38 -5.04 26.14
CA ASP A 316 -18.44 -6.12 26.51
C ASP A 316 -18.79 -7.46 25.85
N ARG A 317 -20.08 -7.80 25.76
CA ARG A 317 -20.54 -9.00 25.06
C ARG A 317 -20.20 -8.98 23.58
N GLU A 318 -20.40 -7.85 22.91
CA GLU A 318 -20.04 -7.69 21.50
C GLU A 318 -18.53 -7.74 21.30
N ARG A 319 -17.73 -7.22 22.24
CA ARG A 319 -16.27 -7.36 22.23
C ARG A 319 -15.83 -8.82 22.33
N GLU A 320 -16.48 -9.60 23.19
CA GLU A 320 -16.23 -11.04 23.29
C GLU A 320 -16.65 -11.79 22.02
N ASP A 321 -17.76 -11.41 21.40
CA ASP A 321 -18.20 -11.94 20.10
C ASP A 321 -17.16 -11.64 19.01
N TYR A 322 -16.70 -10.39 18.91
CA TYR A 322 -15.66 -9.98 17.96
C TYR A 322 -14.32 -10.67 18.21
N ALA A 323 -13.91 -10.83 19.47
CA ALA A 323 -12.64 -11.47 19.82
C ALA A 323 -12.61 -12.94 19.38
N ARG A 324 -13.74 -13.65 19.42
CA ARG A 324 -13.86 -15.01 18.88
C ARG A 324 -13.67 -15.09 17.37
N ASP A 325 -13.93 -13.99 16.67
CA ASP A 325 -13.76 -13.85 15.23
C ASP A 325 -12.44 -13.15 14.84
N GLY A 326 -11.46 -13.06 15.76
CA GLY A 326 -10.16 -12.44 15.48
C GLY A 326 -10.19 -10.90 15.38
N VAL A 327 -11.23 -10.27 15.90
CA VAL A 327 -11.40 -8.81 15.92
C VAL A 327 -11.22 -8.28 17.34
N HIS A 328 -10.22 -7.45 17.55
CA HIS A 328 -9.94 -6.81 18.84
C HIS A 328 -10.43 -5.37 18.87
N VAL A 329 -11.43 -5.13 19.69
CA VAL A 329 -11.98 -3.79 19.90
C VAL A 329 -11.15 -3.04 20.94
N PHE A 330 -10.70 -1.82 20.60
CA PHE A 330 -9.89 -0.97 21.46
C PHE A 330 -10.48 0.44 21.59
N ASP A 331 -10.21 1.12 22.71
CA ASP A 331 -10.75 2.45 23.00
C ASP A 331 -9.75 3.57 22.71
N THR A 332 -8.46 3.33 22.97
CA THR A 332 -7.36 4.21 22.56
C THR A 332 -6.27 3.46 21.80
N TYR A 333 -5.43 4.18 21.06
CA TYR A 333 -4.34 3.58 20.30
C TYR A 333 -3.27 2.89 21.16
N ALA A 334 -3.21 3.20 22.47
CA ALA A 334 -2.41 2.43 23.42
C ALA A 334 -2.96 0.99 23.59
N GLY A 335 -4.29 0.82 23.61
CA GLY A 335 -4.93 -0.50 23.68
C GLY A 335 -4.70 -1.32 22.42
N ALA A 336 -4.78 -0.67 21.26
CA ALA A 336 -4.40 -1.28 19.98
C ALA A 336 -2.94 -1.78 19.99
N ALA A 337 -2.01 -0.95 20.49
CA ALA A 337 -0.61 -1.33 20.64
C ALA A 337 -0.40 -2.50 21.60
N ALA A 338 -1.11 -2.53 22.74
CA ALA A 338 -1.06 -3.65 23.67
C ALA A 338 -1.49 -4.97 23.01
N HIS A 339 -2.47 -4.93 22.11
CA HIS A 339 -2.89 -6.12 21.36
C HIS A 339 -1.92 -6.48 20.23
N ALA A 340 -1.44 -5.50 19.47
CA ALA A 340 -0.43 -5.71 18.44
C ALA A 340 0.84 -6.36 19.01
N LEU A 341 1.27 -5.95 20.21
CA LEU A 341 2.37 -6.58 20.94
C LEU A 341 2.08 -8.04 21.28
N ARG A 342 0.88 -8.35 21.79
CA ARG A 342 0.46 -9.73 22.10
C ARG A 342 0.43 -10.65 20.87
N LEU A 343 0.14 -10.08 19.71
CA LEU A 343 0.18 -10.77 18.41
C LEU A 343 1.59 -10.85 17.81
N GLY A 344 2.61 -10.25 18.45
CA GLY A 344 3.98 -10.20 17.93
C GLY A 344 4.12 -9.34 16.67
N LEU A 345 3.22 -8.36 16.47
CA LEU A 345 3.25 -7.46 15.32
C LEU A 345 4.17 -6.26 15.55
N ILE A 346 4.33 -5.85 16.81
CA ILE A 346 5.23 -4.77 17.23
C ILE A 346 6.03 -5.21 18.46
N SER A 347 7.20 -4.61 18.67
CA SER A 347 8.03 -4.79 19.86
C SER A 347 7.48 -4.09 21.09
N GLY A 348 7.92 -4.49 22.28
CA GLY A 348 7.53 -3.82 23.54
C GLY A 348 7.94 -2.34 23.58
N ARG A 349 9.06 -1.99 22.95
CA ARG A 349 9.54 -0.60 22.83
C ARG A 349 8.59 0.24 21.97
N GLN A 350 8.19 -0.29 20.82
CA GLN A 350 7.21 0.37 19.95
C GLN A 350 5.86 0.53 20.66
N ALA A 351 5.38 -0.50 21.38
CA ALA A 351 4.12 -0.41 22.12
C ALA A 351 4.14 0.71 23.19
N VAL A 352 5.26 0.86 23.90
CA VAL A 352 5.45 1.97 24.86
C VAL A 352 5.45 3.33 24.14
N ALA A 353 6.15 3.45 23.01
CA ALA A 353 6.18 4.70 22.23
C ALA A 353 4.78 5.11 21.75
N VAL A 354 3.95 4.16 21.30
CA VAL A 354 2.54 4.43 20.93
C VAL A 354 1.74 4.93 22.13
N ALA A 355 1.90 4.31 23.31
CA ALA A 355 1.21 4.74 24.52
C ALA A 355 1.62 6.17 24.94
N GLU A 356 2.92 6.48 24.90
CA GLU A 356 3.45 7.83 25.18
C GLU A 356 2.93 8.87 24.17
N ALA A 357 2.92 8.53 22.88
CA ALA A 357 2.36 9.38 21.83
C ALA A 357 0.84 9.60 22.00
N THR A 358 0.11 8.57 22.43
CA THR A 358 -1.32 8.65 22.75
C THR A 358 -1.55 9.63 23.90
N ARG A 359 -0.78 9.51 25.00
CA ARG A 359 -0.85 10.42 26.15
C ARG A 359 -0.51 11.86 25.77
N ALA A 360 0.59 12.08 25.05
CA ALA A 360 1.01 13.41 24.62
C ALA A 360 -0.02 14.06 23.69
N GLY A 361 -0.58 13.30 22.73
CA GLY A 361 -1.63 13.80 21.85
C GLY A 361 -2.94 14.11 22.59
N LEU A 362 -3.32 13.30 23.58
CA LEU A 362 -4.49 13.56 24.40
C LEU A 362 -4.33 14.83 25.25
N ALA A 363 -3.13 15.06 25.80
CA ALA A 363 -2.80 16.29 26.54
C ALA A 363 -2.88 17.53 25.63
N GLY A 364 -2.42 17.42 24.38
CA GLY A 364 -2.46 18.50 23.39
C GLY A 364 -3.84 18.75 22.77
N THR A 365 -4.80 17.84 22.93
CA THR A 365 -6.14 17.98 22.35
C THR A 365 -7.05 18.85 23.23
N THR A 366 -7.75 19.80 22.60
CA THR A 366 -8.78 20.59 23.28
C THR A 366 -10.04 19.74 23.44
N LEU A 367 -10.35 19.36 24.68
CA LEU A 367 -11.47 18.48 25.05
C LEU A 367 -12.38 19.16 26.07
N THR A 368 -13.67 18.81 26.04
CA THR A 368 -14.56 19.11 27.16
C THR A 368 -14.16 18.33 28.41
N PRO A 369 -14.53 18.78 29.63
CA PRO A 369 -14.22 18.04 30.86
C PRO A 369 -14.70 16.58 30.83
N LYS A 370 -15.91 16.34 30.32
CA LYS A 370 -16.48 14.98 30.21
C LYS A 370 -15.69 14.10 29.23
N GLN A 371 -15.34 14.63 28.06
CA GLN A 371 -14.51 13.90 27.08
C GLN A 371 -13.14 13.56 27.68
N ARG A 372 -12.51 14.53 28.35
CA ARG A 372 -11.20 14.33 28.99
C ARG A 372 -11.27 13.26 30.08
N GLU A 373 -12.26 13.33 30.97
CA GLU A 373 -12.43 12.33 32.03
C GLU A 373 -12.58 10.92 31.45
N ARG A 374 -13.43 10.75 30.44
CA ARG A 374 -13.63 9.46 29.79
C ARG A 374 -12.34 8.94 29.13
N LEU A 375 -11.68 9.76 28.32
CA LEU A 375 -10.49 9.35 27.58
C LEU A 375 -9.28 9.09 28.49
N GLU A 376 -9.14 9.80 29.61
CA GLU A 376 -8.10 9.50 30.61
C GLU A 376 -8.36 8.17 31.32
N GLN A 377 -9.63 7.82 31.58
CA GLN A 377 -9.98 6.50 32.12
C GLN A 377 -9.64 5.38 31.12
N ASP A 378 -10.07 5.54 29.86
CA ASP A 378 -9.80 4.58 28.79
C ASP A 378 -8.28 4.41 28.57
N LEU A 379 -7.53 5.52 28.49
CA LEU A 379 -6.07 5.49 28.33
C LEU A 379 -5.36 4.85 29.53
N ALA A 380 -5.78 5.12 30.77
CA ALA A 380 -5.15 4.54 31.95
C ALA A 380 -5.28 3.01 31.98
N ALA A 381 -6.43 2.48 31.56
CA ALA A 381 -6.64 1.04 31.40
C ALA A 381 -5.74 0.46 30.30
N ASP A 382 -5.69 1.12 29.14
CA ASP A 382 -4.88 0.67 28.01
C ASP A 382 -3.37 0.70 28.30
N GLU A 383 -2.87 1.73 28.99
CA GLU A 383 -1.47 1.78 29.44
C GLU A 383 -1.13 0.67 30.43
N ALA A 384 -2.09 0.26 31.28
CA ALA A 384 -1.90 -0.90 32.15
C ALA A 384 -1.77 -2.19 31.33
N ALA A 385 -2.60 -2.35 30.29
CA ALA A 385 -2.50 -3.47 29.37
C ALA A 385 -1.17 -3.49 28.59
N VAL A 386 -0.64 -2.33 28.17
CA VAL A 386 0.71 -2.24 27.57
C VAL A 386 1.78 -2.73 28.54
N ARG A 387 1.77 -2.24 29.79
CA ARG A 387 2.74 -2.66 30.82
C ARG A 387 2.69 -4.16 31.08
N GLU A 388 1.49 -4.73 31.18
CA GLU A 388 1.29 -6.16 31.37
C GLU A 388 1.81 -6.98 30.17
N ALA A 389 1.49 -6.55 28.95
CA ALA A 389 1.96 -7.20 27.72
C ALA A 389 3.50 -7.15 27.59
N VAL A 390 4.14 -6.05 27.98
CA VAL A 390 5.61 -5.93 28.00
C VAL A 390 6.22 -6.85 29.06
N ALA A 391 5.63 -6.90 30.26
CA ALA A 391 6.12 -7.74 31.34
C ALA A 391 6.05 -9.24 30.99
N THR A 392 4.97 -9.66 30.31
CA THR A 392 4.79 -11.04 29.86
C THR A 392 5.66 -11.38 28.65
N GLY A 393 5.85 -10.46 27.70
CA GLY A 393 6.71 -10.66 26.53
C GLY A 393 8.21 -10.85 26.85
N THR A 394 8.71 -10.20 27.92
CA THR A 394 10.12 -10.34 28.35
C THR A 394 10.44 -11.72 28.97
N SER A 395 9.42 -12.51 29.30
CA SER A 395 9.58 -13.81 29.99
C SER A 395 9.66 -15.03 29.08
N GLY A 396 9.58 -14.85 27.75
CA GLY A 396 9.54 -15.92 26.75
C GLY A 396 10.67 -15.92 25.71
N GLY A 397 11.76 -15.18 25.93
CA GLY A 397 12.93 -15.11 25.05
C GLY A 397 14.05 -16.08 25.45
#